data_AF-A0AAV6CVN7-F1
#
_entry.id   AF-A0AAV6CVN7-F1
#
_cell.length_a   1.000
_cell.length_b   1.000
_cell.length_c   1.000
_cell.angle_alpha   90.00
_cell.angle_beta   90.00
_cell.angle_gamma   90.00
#
_symmetry.space_group_name_H-M   'P 1'
#
loop_
_entity.id
_entity.type
_entity.pdbx_description
1 polymer ?
#
loop_
_entity_poly.entity_id
_entity_poly.type
_entity_poly.pdbx_seq_one_letter_code
_entity_poly.pdbx_strand_id
1 'polypeptide(L)'
;MTRAGLVRKSAYQDSVVLLALARDLRTSAGVREVAALMGTPANHDLLRQSGLLTAEAESAGPNDLVIVVEADSESHARAALARADELLEARRRRRRSTGRVLPRTMESALRRLPGANLALISVPGAWAAAEARKALRLGLHVMLFSDNVSVEDEVALKGLARDKGLLLMGPDCGTAYLGGTPLGFANVVPRGRVGLVAASGTGLQQVACLLAAGGEGISQAVGVGGRDMSRAVGGTMTLDALDALGADAATELVVVIGKPPAPEIERQVEDKLRALGKPAVVALLGGEVGVAPREGKVRRVSTLEDAAAAALSALRRETWTTRPFSGDGVAIRRRIGEARATLTPGQRTVHGLYAGGTLAYEATLLLESLLGPVSGNLRPHGVGIHRVIDFGADEFTLGRAHPMIDPTSRIEAIAAL
;
A
#
# COMPACT_ATOMS: atom_id res chain seq x y z
N MET A 1 -1.84 30.60 -24.60
CA MET A 1 -2.14 29.43 -23.74
C MET A 1 -3.46 29.70 -23.06
N THR A 2 -4.35 28.72 -23.04
CA THR A 2 -5.71 28.89 -22.54
C THR A 2 -6.04 27.82 -21.53
N ARG A 3 -6.65 28.21 -20.42
CA ARG A 3 -7.16 27.32 -19.38
C ARG A 3 -8.67 27.34 -19.42
N ALA A 4 -9.28 26.16 -19.32
CA ALA A 4 -10.72 26.04 -19.22
C ALA A 4 -11.07 25.02 -18.13
N GLY A 5 -12.04 25.39 -17.28
CA GLY A 5 -12.58 24.54 -16.22
C GLY A 5 -13.97 24.03 -16.56
N LEU A 6 -14.26 22.79 -16.18
CA LEU A 6 -15.59 22.18 -16.19
C LEU A 6 -15.89 21.65 -14.79
N VAL A 7 -17.02 22.07 -14.22
CA VAL A 7 -17.52 21.56 -12.94
C VAL A 7 -18.85 20.83 -13.14
N ARG A 8 -18.89 19.58 -12.69
CA ARG A 8 -20.08 18.73 -12.70
C ARG A 8 -20.57 18.55 -11.27
N LYS A 9 -21.69 19.20 -10.94
CA LYS A 9 -22.25 19.16 -9.59
C LYS A 9 -22.71 17.75 -9.21
N SER A 10 -22.42 17.35 -7.96
CA SER A 10 -22.82 16.05 -7.39
C SER A 10 -22.46 14.83 -8.27
N ALA A 11 -21.33 14.91 -8.97
CA ALA A 11 -20.90 13.92 -9.96
C ALA A 11 -19.68 13.11 -9.49
N TYR A 12 -19.68 12.69 -8.22
CA TYR A 12 -18.59 11.92 -7.61
C TYR A 12 -18.07 10.79 -8.50
N GLN A 13 -16.75 10.75 -8.66
CA GLN A 13 -16.01 9.64 -9.27
C GLN A 13 -14.90 9.20 -8.32
N ASP A 14 -14.54 7.92 -8.38
CA ASP A 14 -13.34 7.43 -7.72
C ASP A 14 -12.07 7.92 -8.41
N SER A 15 -10.96 7.98 -7.66
CA SER A 15 -9.69 8.52 -8.16
C SER A 15 -9.14 7.74 -9.36
N VAL A 16 -9.44 6.44 -9.50
CA VAL A 16 -8.96 5.64 -10.64
C VAL A 16 -9.65 6.08 -11.93
N VAL A 17 -10.94 6.37 -11.87
CA VAL A 17 -11.69 6.94 -13.00
C VAL A 17 -11.14 8.30 -13.38
N LEU A 18 -10.88 9.16 -12.40
CA LEU A 18 -10.36 10.50 -12.62
C LEU A 18 -8.97 10.47 -13.24
N LEU A 19 -8.08 9.60 -12.76
CA LEU A 19 -6.74 9.40 -13.33
C LEU A 19 -6.80 8.86 -14.76
N ALA A 20 -7.67 7.87 -15.02
CA ALA A 20 -7.86 7.34 -16.37
C ALA A 20 -8.37 8.42 -17.33
N LEU A 21 -9.31 9.26 -16.86
CA LEU A 21 -9.84 10.39 -17.61
C LEU A 21 -8.76 11.43 -17.91
N ALA A 22 -8.01 11.87 -16.91
CA ALA A 22 -6.93 12.84 -17.09
C ALA A 22 -5.86 12.32 -18.08
N ARG A 23 -5.48 11.04 -17.96
CA ARG A 23 -4.51 10.41 -18.88
C ARG A 23 -5.03 10.37 -20.31
N ASP A 24 -6.29 10.01 -20.52
CA ASP A 24 -6.88 9.98 -21.87
C ASP A 24 -6.91 11.39 -22.47
N LEU A 25 -7.36 12.38 -21.70
CA LEU A 25 -7.43 13.77 -22.13
C LEU A 25 -6.06 14.37 -22.46
N ARG A 26 -5.00 14.02 -21.71
CA ARG A 26 -3.62 14.44 -22.02
C ARG A 26 -3.12 13.98 -23.39
N THR A 27 -3.72 12.95 -23.99
CA THR A 27 -3.36 12.52 -25.36
C THR A 27 -4.02 13.35 -26.45
N SER A 28 -4.93 14.28 -26.10
CA SER A 28 -5.64 15.12 -27.06
C SER A 28 -4.72 16.16 -27.69
N ALA A 29 -4.94 16.46 -28.97
CA ALA A 29 -4.14 17.44 -29.71
C ALA A 29 -4.15 18.82 -29.03
N GLY A 30 -2.96 19.39 -28.85
CA GLY A 30 -2.77 20.73 -28.27
C GLY A 30 -3.04 20.83 -26.77
N VAL A 31 -3.34 19.72 -26.08
CA VAL A 31 -3.44 19.68 -24.62
C VAL A 31 -2.05 19.52 -24.02
N ARG A 32 -1.75 20.37 -23.03
CA ARG A 32 -0.48 20.31 -22.30
C ARG A 32 -0.65 19.72 -20.92
N GLU A 33 -1.67 20.18 -20.21
CA GLU A 33 -1.96 19.69 -18.87
C GLU A 33 -3.44 19.45 -18.64
N VAL A 34 -3.72 18.47 -17.79
CA VAL A 34 -5.07 18.10 -17.38
C VAL A 34 -5.08 17.73 -15.91
N ALA A 35 -6.03 18.32 -15.19
CA ALA A 35 -6.35 17.98 -13.83
C ALA A 35 -7.81 17.50 -13.76
N ALA A 36 -8.04 16.25 -13.36
CA ALA A 36 -9.38 15.73 -13.08
C ALA A 36 -9.44 15.27 -11.61
N LEU A 37 -10.26 15.93 -10.80
CA LEU A 37 -10.28 15.79 -9.35
C LEU A 37 -11.70 16.01 -8.79
N MET A 38 -11.89 15.68 -7.52
CA MET A 38 -13.04 16.15 -6.75
C MET A 38 -12.77 17.56 -6.20
N GLY A 39 -13.80 18.40 -6.03
CA GLY A 39 -13.69 19.77 -5.49
C GLY A 39 -13.43 19.84 -3.97
N THR A 40 -12.43 19.12 -3.48
CA THR A 40 -12.03 19.16 -2.07
C THR A 40 -11.06 20.32 -1.81
N PRO A 41 -10.95 20.84 -0.58
CA PRO A 41 -9.98 21.88 -0.25
C PRO A 41 -8.53 21.52 -0.65
N ALA A 42 -8.10 20.28 -0.36
CA ALA A 42 -6.77 19.79 -0.73
C ALA A 42 -6.54 19.78 -2.26
N ASN A 43 -7.57 19.42 -3.03
CA ASN A 43 -7.49 19.43 -4.49
C ASN A 43 -7.49 20.85 -5.06
N HIS A 44 -8.16 21.80 -4.41
CA HIS A 44 -8.09 23.22 -4.78
C HIS A 44 -6.69 23.78 -4.55
N ASP A 45 -6.07 23.42 -3.42
CA ASP A 45 -4.69 23.81 -3.14
C ASP A 45 -3.71 23.22 -4.16
N LEU A 46 -3.93 21.96 -4.57
CA LEU A 46 -3.17 21.33 -5.64
C LEU A 46 -3.29 22.10 -6.97
N LEU A 47 -4.51 22.44 -7.38
CA LEU A 47 -4.74 23.25 -8.59
C LEU A 47 -4.06 24.61 -8.49
N ARG A 48 -4.06 25.23 -7.31
CA ARG A 48 -3.42 26.53 -7.10
C ARG A 48 -1.91 26.43 -7.24
N GLN A 49 -1.30 25.42 -6.64
CA GLN A 49 0.14 25.17 -6.72
C GLN A 49 0.60 24.83 -8.14
N SER A 50 -0.21 24.08 -8.90
CA SER A 50 0.09 23.74 -10.30
C SER A 50 -0.27 24.86 -11.29
N GLY A 51 -0.78 26.00 -10.81
CA GLY A 51 -1.24 27.10 -11.65
C GLY A 51 -2.48 26.78 -12.50
N LEU A 52 -3.20 25.71 -12.20
CA LEU A 52 -4.39 25.25 -12.93
C LEU A 52 -5.71 25.69 -12.28
N LEU A 53 -5.71 26.40 -11.14
CA LEU A 53 -6.97 26.81 -10.51
C LEU A 53 -7.71 27.82 -11.41
N THR A 54 -8.97 27.50 -11.73
CA THR A 54 -9.91 28.37 -12.45
C THR A 54 -11.00 28.86 -11.49
N ALA A 55 -11.67 29.96 -11.83
CA ALA A 55 -12.75 30.50 -11.00
C ALA A 55 -13.91 29.50 -10.85
N GLU A 56 -14.20 28.74 -11.91
CA GLU A 56 -15.20 27.68 -11.91
C GLU A 56 -14.80 26.58 -10.92
N ALA A 57 -13.55 26.11 -10.99
CA ALA A 57 -13.03 25.07 -10.10
C ALA A 57 -13.04 25.48 -8.62
N GLU A 58 -12.74 26.74 -8.31
CA GLU A 58 -12.70 27.24 -6.93
C GLU A 58 -14.09 27.19 -6.24
N SER A 59 -15.17 27.26 -7.03
CA SER A 59 -16.56 27.17 -6.55
C SER A 59 -17.08 25.73 -6.34
N ALA A 60 -16.25 24.72 -6.62
CA ALA A 60 -16.64 23.32 -6.51
C ALA A 60 -16.64 22.83 -5.06
N GLY A 61 -17.62 22.00 -4.71
CA GLY A 61 -17.66 21.33 -3.41
C GLY A 61 -17.04 19.92 -3.47
N PRO A 62 -16.85 19.25 -2.31
CA PRO A 62 -16.21 17.92 -2.24
C PRO A 62 -16.89 16.82 -3.07
N ASN A 63 -18.17 16.99 -3.40
CA ASN A 63 -18.96 16.04 -4.21
C ASN A 63 -19.02 16.41 -5.70
N ASP A 64 -18.37 17.49 -6.09
CA ASP A 64 -18.38 17.99 -7.47
C ASP A 64 -17.11 17.53 -8.19
N LEU A 65 -17.29 17.05 -9.42
CA LEU A 65 -16.18 16.72 -10.30
C LEU A 65 -15.64 17.99 -10.95
N VAL A 66 -14.35 18.22 -10.83
CA VAL A 66 -13.61 19.33 -11.43
C VAL A 66 -12.68 18.77 -12.50
N ILE A 67 -12.77 19.30 -13.71
CA ILE A 67 -11.84 19.01 -14.81
C ILE A 67 -11.28 20.34 -15.30
N VAL A 68 -9.96 20.51 -15.21
CA VAL A 68 -9.27 21.66 -15.79
C VAL A 68 -8.33 21.17 -16.88
N VAL A 69 -8.36 21.87 -18.02
CA VAL A 69 -7.45 21.63 -19.15
C VAL A 69 -6.66 22.91 -19.44
N GLU A 70 -5.35 22.78 -19.55
CA GLU A 70 -4.47 23.79 -20.14
C GLU A 70 -4.05 23.33 -21.55
N ALA A 71 -4.28 24.19 -22.54
CA ALA A 71 -4.03 23.89 -23.94
C ALA A 71 -3.41 25.07 -24.70
N ASP A 72 -2.90 24.78 -25.89
CA ASP A 72 -2.30 25.75 -26.81
C ASP A 72 -3.28 26.87 -27.22
N SER A 73 -4.56 26.50 -27.36
CA SER A 73 -5.64 27.39 -27.77
C SER A 73 -6.95 27.07 -27.04
N GLU A 74 -7.88 28.02 -27.05
CA GLU A 74 -9.22 27.83 -26.52
C GLU A 74 -10.00 26.74 -27.26
N SER A 75 -9.76 26.55 -28.57
CA SER A 75 -10.38 25.48 -29.36
C SER A 75 -9.94 24.09 -28.89
N HIS A 76 -8.64 23.89 -28.62
CA HIS A 76 -8.12 22.64 -28.08
C HIS A 76 -8.64 22.37 -26.66
N ALA A 77 -8.69 23.39 -25.80
CA ALA A 77 -9.25 23.27 -24.45
C ALA A 77 -10.72 22.85 -24.48
N ARG A 78 -11.56 23.51 -25.31
CA ARG A 78 -12.97 23.14 -25.48
C ARG A 78 -13.16 21.73 -26.03
N ALA A 79 -12.35 21.33 -27.01
CA ALA A 79 -12.41 19.98 -27.58
C ALA A 79 -12.08 18.90 -26.53
N ALA A 80 -11.07 19.14 -25.69
CA ALA A 80 -10.72 18.23 -24.60
C ALA A 80 -11.83 18.14 -23.54
N LEU A 81 -12.45 19.25 -23.15
CA LEU A 81 -13.57 19.24 -22.22
C LEU A 81 -14.81 18.53 -22.80
N ALA A 82 -15.13 18.73 -24.07
CA ALA A 82 -16.20 18.00 -24.76
C ALA A 82 -15.92 16.49 -24.78
N ARG A 83 -14.67 16.10 -25.05
CA ARG A 83 -14.24 14.70 -24.99
C ARG A 83 -14.39 14.12 -23.58
N ALA A 84 -14.10 14.90 -22.54
CA ALA A 84 -14.27 14.47 -21.16
C ALA A 84 -15.73 14.12 -20.85
N ASP A 85 -16.65 14.98 -21.29
CA ASP A 85 -18.09 14.74 -21.15
C ASP A 85 -18.55 13.48 -21.89
N GLU A 86 -18.09 13.27 -23.13
CA GLU A 86 -18.39 12.06 -23.88
C GLU A 86 -17.93 10.79 -23.16
N LEU A 87 -16.72 10.79 -22.60
CA LEU A 87 -16.17 9.67 -21.85
C LEU A 87 -17.00 9.35 -20.59
N LEU A 88 -17.38 10.39 -19.85
CA LEU A 88 -18.22 10.26 -18.66
C LEU A 88 -19.62 9.74 -19.02
N GLU A 89 -20.24 10.25 -20.08
CA GLU A 89 -21.55 9.80 -20.56
C GLU A 89 -21.51 8.39 -21.14
N ALA A 90 -20.48 8.03 -21.90
CA ALA A 90 -20.28 6.66 -22.39
C ALA A 90 -20.16 5.67 -21.22
N ARG A 91 -19.42 6.05 -20.16
CA ARG A 91 -19.30 5.24 -18.94
C ARG A 91 -20.65 5.10 -18.22
N ARG A 92 -21.43 6.19 -18.13
CA ARG A 92 -22.80 6.16 -17.56
C ARG A 92 -23.72 5.25 -18.37
N ARG A 93 -23.70 5.33 -19.71
CA ARG A 93 -24.48 4.46 -20.61
C ARG A 93 -24.07 3.00 -20.44
N ARG A 94 -22.78 2.68 -20.36
CA ARG A 94 -22.28 1.33 -20.11
C ARG A 94 -22.69 0.78 -18.74
N ARG A 95 -22.76 1.62 -17.70
CA ARG A 95 -23.35 1.24 -16.40
C ARG A 95 -24.85 0.96 -16.50
N ARG A 96 -25.59 1.70 -17.33
CA ARG A 96 -27.03 1.48 -17.53
C ARG A 96 -27.33 0.24 -18.38
N SER A 97 -26.52 -0.04 -19.41
CA SER A 97 -26.72 -1.18 -20.31
C SER A 97 -26.45 -2.54 -19.66
N THR A 98 -25.64 -2.59 -18.61
CA THR A 98 -25.42 -3.83 -17.85
C THR A 98 -26.59 -4.22 -16.94
N GLY A 99 -27.64 -3.38 -16.82
CA GLY A 99 -28.83 -3.63 -16.00
C GLY A 99 -28.58 -3.77 -14.49
N ARG A 100 -27.31 -3.80 -14.03
CA ARG A 100 -26.95 -3.93 -12.61
C ARG A 100 -27.02 -2.57 -11.92
N VAL A 101 -28.16 -2.28 -11.31
CA VAL A 101 -28.26 -1.24 -10.28
C VAL A 101 -27.37 -1.69 -9.12
N LEU A 102 -26.23 -1.04 -8.89
CA LEU A 102 -25.38 -1.37 -7.74
C LEU A 102 -26.07 -0.97 -6.42
N PRO A 103 -25.94 -1.77 -5.35
CA PRO A 103 -26.46 -1.39 -4.04
C PRO A 103 -25.78 -0.10 -3.56
N ARG A 104 -26.56 0.80 -2.95
CA ARG A 104 -26.06 2.07 -2.39
C ARG A 104 -25.75 1.99 -0.90
N THR A 105 -26.15 0.90 -0.24
CA THR A 105 -25.90 0.66 1.18
C THR A 105 -25.42 -0.77 1.39
N MET A 106 -24.63 -1.00 2.46
CA MET A 106 -24.17 -2.34 2.83
C MET A 106 -25.33 -3.32 3.08
N GLU A 107 -26.42 -2.88 3.71
CA GLU A 107 -27.59 -3.73 3.95
C GLU A 107 -28.25 -4.16 2.64
N SER A 108 -28.34 -3.25 1.67
CA SER A 108 -28.84 -3.60 0.34
C SER A 108 -27.88 -4.52 -0.41
N ALA A 109 -26.57 -4.41 -0.16
CA ALA A 109 -25.58 -5.32 -0.72
C ALA A 109 -25.71 -6.72 -0.11
N LEU A 110 -25.85 -6.81 1.22
CA LEU A 110 -26.02 -8.08 1.94
C LEU A 110 -27.30 -8.80 1.55
N ARG A 111 -28.42 -8.09 1.33
CA ARG A 111 -29.64 -8.73 0.79
C ARG A 111 -29.42 -9.39 -0.57
N ARG A 112 -28.48 -8.88 -1.37
CA ARG A 112 -28.15 -9.42 -2.70
C ARG A 112 -27.03 -10.45 -2.67
N LEU A 113 -26.20 -10.43 -1.62
CA LEU A 113 -25.14 -11.40 -1.38
C LEU A 113 -25.18 -11.84 0.09
N PRO A 114 -26.15 -12.69 0.48
CA PRO A 114 -26.36 -13.07 1.88
C PRO A 114 -25.18 -13.80 2.52
N GLY A 115 -24.35 -14.46 1.70
CA GLY A 115 -23.13 -15.16 2.14
C GLY A 115 -21.88 -14.29 2.22
N ALA A 116 -21.97 -12.97 2.00
CA ALA A 116 -20.82 -12.09 2.18
C ALA A 116 -20.40 -12.08 3.65
N ASN A 117 -19.10 -12.22 3.90
CA ASN A 117 -18.50 -12.23 5.24
C ASN A 117 -17.44 -11.14 5.43
N LEU A 118 -17.11 -10.37 4.40
CA LEU A 118 -16.06 -9.36 4.40
C LEU A 118 -16.53 -8.07 3.73
N ALA A 119 -16.23 -6.93 4.35
CA ALA A 119 -16.35 -5.61 3.75
C ALA A 119 -14.96 -5.00 3.51
N LEU A 120 -14.66 -4.63 2.26
CA LEU A 120 -13.50 -3.82 1.92
C LEU A 120 -13.95 -2.36 1.86
N ILE A 121 -13.35 -1.50 2.70
CA ILE A 121 -13.71 -0.10 2.86
C ILE A 121 -12.55 0.79 2.41
N SER A 122 -12.81 1.59 1.39
CA SER A 122 -11.85 2.49 0.74
C SER A 122 -12.45 3.88 0.48
N VAL A 123 -13.25 4.38 1.44
CA VAL A 123 -13.83 5.73 1.42
C VAL A 123 -12.85 6.74 2.03
N PRO A 124 -13.06 8.07 1.92
CA PRO A 124 -12.19 9.03 2.60
C PRO A 124 -12.13 8.79 4.12
N GLY A 125 -10.95 8.98 4.73
CA GLY A 125 -10.67 8.62 6.14
C GLY A 125 -11.70 9.15 7.15
N ALA A 126 -12.16 10.39 6.96
CA ALA A 126 -13.19 11.03 7.80
C ALA A 126 -14.51 10.23 7.91
N TRP A 127 -14.82 9.38 6.92
CA TRP A 127 -16.02 8.55 6.90
C TRP A 127 -15.73 7.07 7.18
N ALA A 128 -14.47 6.65 7.09
CA ALA A 128 -14.06 5.26 7.07
C ALA A 128 -14.38 4.55 8.40
N ALA A 129 -14.20 5.21 9.54
CA ALA A 129 -14.51 4.66 10.85
C ALA A 129 -16.01 4.36 11.02
N ALA A 130 -16.89 5.24 10.52
CA ALA A 130 -18.33 5.06 10.59
C ALA A 130 -18.79 3.86 9.75
N GLU A 131 -18.27 3.74 8.51
CA GLU A 131 -18.57 2.61 7.64
C GLU A 131 -18.01 1.29 8.20
N ALA A 132 -16.81 1.29 8.78
CA ALA A 132 -16.23 0.10 9.43
C ALA A 132 -17.09 -0.36 10.62
N ARG A 133 -17.50 0.57 11.49
CA ARG A 133 -18.37 0.28 12.63
C ARG A 133 -19.69 -0.35 12.17
N LYS A 134 -20.26 0.16 11.08
CA LYS A 134 -21.48 -0.36 10.48
C LYS A 134 -21.27 -1.77 9.92
N ALA A 135 -20.19 -2.03 9.21
CA ALA A 135 -19.85 -3.36 8.68
C ALA A 135 -19.69 -4.40 9.80
N LEU A 136 -18.95 -4.06 10.87
CA LEU A 136 -18.78 -4.94 12.04
C LEU A 136 -20.12 -5.24 12.74
N ARG A 137 -21.00 -4.24 12.87
CA ARG A 137 -22.35 -4.44 13.43
C ARG A 137 -23.21 -5.37 12.59
N LEU A 138 -22.99 -5.40 11.28
CA LEU A 138 -23.65 -6.30 10.33
C LEU A 138 -23.01 -7.71 10.29
N GLY A 139 -22.00 -7.99 11.13
CA GLY A 139 -21.39 -9.31 11.22
C GLY A 139 -20.31 -9.58 10.17
N LEU A 140 -19.74 -8.54 9.56
CA LEU A 140 -18.72 -8.68 8.53
C LEU A 140 -17.32 -8.45 9.12
N HIS A 141 -16.36 -9.29 8.72
CA HIS A 141 -14.94 -8.93 8.79
C HIS A 141 -14.73 -7.63 7.99
N VAL A 142 -13.72 -6.85 8.34
CA VAL A 142 -13.43 -5.59 7.66
C VAL A 142 -11.98 -5.54 7.23
N MET A 143 -11.77 -5.22 5.96
CA MET A 143 -10.50 -4.66 5.48
C MET A 143 -10.69 -3.15 5.31
N LEU A 144 -10.09 -2.40 6.22
CA LEU A 144 -10.08 -0.96 6.21
C LEU A 144 -8.82 -0.49 5.46
N PHE A 145 -8.98 -0.37 4.14
CA PHE A 145 -7.94 0.14 3.26
C PHE A 145 -7.72 1.64 3.49
N SER A 146 -8.79 2.37 3.78
CA SER A 146 -8.75 3.79 4.10
C SER A 146 -7.74 4.09 5.21
N ASP A 147 -6.94 5.11 4.97
CA ASP A 147 -6.07 5.74 5.96
C ASP A 147 -6.75 7.01 6.55
N ASN A 148 -6.05 7.81 7.36
CA ASN A 148 -6.52 9.01 8.03
C ASN A 148 -7.69 8.74 8.99
N VAL A 149 -7.60 7.62 9.71
CA VAL A 149 -8.49 7.26 10.82
C VAL A 149 -7.74 7.48 12.14
N SER A 150 -8.43 8.05 13.13
CA SER A 150 -7.85 8.32 14.45
C SER A 150 -7.39 7.03 15.14
N VAL A 151 -6.41 7.13 16.05
CA VAL A 151 -5.95 5.98 16.83
C VAL A 151 -7.06 5.50 17.76
N GLU A 152 -7.83 6.42 18.30
CA GLU A 152 -8.98 6.16 19.18
C GLU A 152 -10.06 5.35 18.46
N ASP A 153 -10.40 5.71 17.21
CA ASP A 153 -11.33 4.94 16.39
C ASP A 153 -10.75 3.57 16.03
N GLU A 154 -9.47 3.48 15.66
CA GLU A 154 -8.81 2.20 15.39
C GLU A 154 -8.94 1.23 16.58
N VAL A 155 -8.58 1.69 17.78
CA VAL A 155 -8.68 0.89 19.01
C VAL A 155 -10.13 0.48 19.27
N ALA A 156 -11.08 1.42 19.19
CA ALA A 156 -12.49 1.14 19.43
C ALA A 156 -13.08 0.14 18.41
N LEU A 157 -12.70 0.26 17.14
CA LEU A 157 -13.16 -0.64 16.08
C LEU A 157 -12.54 -2.04 16.23
N LYS A 158 -11.25 -2.13 16.58
CA LYS A 158 -10.58 -3.43 16.84
C LYS A 158 -11.18 -4.13 18.05
N GLY A 159 -11.49 -3.39 19.11
CA GLY A 159 -12.24 -3.90 20.26
C GLY A 159 -13.62 -4.45 19.86
N LEU A 160 -14.40 -3.67 19.13
CA LEU A 160 -15.72 -4.11 18.63
C LEU A 160 -15.63 -5.36 17.74
N ALA A 161 -14.61 -5.46 16.90
CA ALA A 161 -14.39 -6.62 16.04
C ALA A 161 -14.12 -7.87 16.89
N ARG A 162 -13.22 -7.77 17.88
CA ARG A 162 -12.90 -8.86 18.79
C ARG A 162 -14.10 -9.32 19.60
N ASP A 163 -14.88 -8.39 20.16
CA ASP A 163 -16.11 -8.72 20.91
C ASP A 163 -17.12 -9.52 20.08
N LYS A 164 -17.03 -9.40 18.75
CA LYS A 164 -17.89 -10.11 17.78
C LYS A 164 -17.23 -11.34 17.16
N GLY A 165 -15.99 -11.66 17.50
CA GLY A 165 -15.21 -12.72 16.85
C GLY A 165 -14.91 -12.41 15.37
N LEU A 166 -14.81 -11.13 15.02
CA LEU A 166 -14.51 -10.65 13.67
C LEU A 166 -13.09 -10.11 13.59
N LEU A 167 -12.60 -9.97 12.36
CA LEU A 167 -11.28 -9.42 12.06
C LEU A 167 -11.45 -7.98 11.55
N LEU A 168 -10.60 -7.07 12.00
CA LEU A 168 -10.48 -5.72 11.48
C LEU A 168 -9.04 -5.46 11.05
N MET A 169 -8.80 -5.68 9.76
CA MET A 169 -7.54 -5.42 9.08
C MET A 169 -7.45 -3.93 8.75
N GLY A 170 -6.56 -3.19 9.42
CA GLY A 170 -6.40 -1.76 9.22
C GLY A 170 -6.84 -0.93 10.43
N PRO A 171 -6.99 0.41 10.31
CA PRO A 171 -6.88 1.25 9.10
C PRO A 171 -5.50 1.20 8.43
N ASP A 172 -5.41 1.76 7.22
CA ASP A 172 -4.20 1.69 6.39
C ASP A 172 -3.75 0.25 6.12
N CYS A 173 -4.71 -0.63 5.86
CA CYS A 173 -4.42 -1.98 5.39
C CYS A 173 -4.35 -2.01 3.87
N GLY A 174 -3.16 -1.77 3.31
CA GLY A 174 -2.95 -1.72 1.86
C GLY A 174 -3.12 -3.06 1.13
N THR A 175 -2.86 -4.19 1.79
CA THR A 175 -2.76 -5.51 1.12
C THR A 175 -3.24 -6.65 2.01
N ALA A 176 -4.05 -7.56 1.44
CA ALA A 176 -4.37 -8.85 2.06
C ALA A 176 -4.65 -9.93 0.99
N TYR A 177 -4.60 -11.19 1.38
CA TYR A 177 -4.98 -12.35 0.58
C TYR A 177 -5.77 -13.32 1.44
N LEU A 178 -7.09 -13.38 1.21
CA LEU A 178 -8.00 -14.19 2.02
C LEU A 178 -8.77 -15.18 1.15
N GLY A 179 -8.70 -16.45 1.51
CA GLY A 179 -9.33 -17.52 0.72
C GLY A 179 -8.78 -17.60 -0.71
N GLY A 180 -7.55 -17.11 -0.96
CA GLY A 180 -6.97 -17.00 -2.31
C GLY A 180 -7.45 -15.77 -3.10
N THR A 181 -8.24 -14.89 -2.48
CA THR A 181 -8.68 -13.62 -3.06
C THR A 181 -7.69 -12.52 -2.69
N PRO A 182 -6.99 -11.90 -3.67
CA PRO A 182 -6.17 -10.73 -3.42
C PRO A 182 -7.05 -9.50 -3.16
N LEU A 183 -6.69 -8.69 -2.16
CA LEU A 183 -7.44 -7.52 -1.72
C LEU A 183 -6.51 -6.31 -1.58
N GLY A 184 -6.99 -5.13 -2.00
CA GLY A 184 -6.19 -3.90 -2.03
C GLY A 184 -5.10 -3.92 -3.12
N PHE A 185 -3.92 -3.42 -2.80
CA PHE A 185 -2.74 -3.53 -3.66
C PHE A 185 -2.11 -4.90 -3.50
N ALA A 186 -2.41 -5.81 -4.42
CA ALA A 186 -1.95 -7.19 -4.35
C ALA A 186 -1.45 -7.67 -5.71
N ASN A 187 -0.65 -8.73 -5.68
CA ASN A 187 0.00 -9.37 -6.82
C ASN A 187 -0.62 -10.74 -7.05
N VAL A 188 -0.73 -11.20 -8.29
CA VAL A 188 -1.18 -12.58 -8.53
C VAL A 188 -0.05 -13.53 -8.15
N VAL A 189 -0.23 -14.29 -7.08
CA VAL A 189 0.73 -15.28 -6.58
C VAL A 189 0.07 -16.65 -6.44
N PRO A 190 0.82 -17.77 -6.51
CA PRO A 190 0.27 -19.10 -6.32
C PRO A 190 -0.34 -19.30 -4.93
N ARG A 191 -1.32 -20.21 -4.82
CA ARG A 191 -1.68 -20.79 -3.53
C ARG A 191 -0.56 -21.69 -3.04
N GLY A 192 -0.32 -21.68 -1.74
CA GLY A 192 0.69 -22.53 -1.11
C GLY A 192 0.52 -22.60 0.40
N ARG A 193 1.62 -22.86 1.10
CA ARG A 193 1.61 -23.30 2.51
C ARG A 193 2.00 -22.21 3.51
N VAL A 194 2.38 -21.03 3.03
CA VAL A 194 2.87 -19.94 3.88
C VAL A 194 1.76 -18.97 4.27
N GLY A 195 1.53 -18.80 5.56
CA GLY A 195 0.68 -17.76 6.12
C GLY A 195 1.47 -16.49 6.40
N LEU A 196 0.98 -15.32 6.01
CA LEU A 196 1.65 -14.04 6.28
C LEU A 196 0.81 -13.16 7.22
N VAL A 197 1.46 -12.48 8.17
CA VAL A 197 0.87 -11.37 8.95
C VAL A 197 1.77 -10.17 8.81
N ALA A 198 1.23 -9.01 8.43
CA ALA A 198 2.07 -7.84 8.19
C ALA A 198 1.44 -6.53 8.63
N ALA A 199 2.18 -5.76 9.44
CA ALA A 199 1.93 -4.33 9.64
C ALA A 199 2.65 -3.52 8.55
N SER A 200 2.59 -4.01 7.31
CA SER A 200 3.33 -3.50 6.16
C SER A 200 2.70 -4.02 4.86
N GLY A 201 2.08 -3.14 4.07
CA GLY A 201 1.50 -3.53 2.78
C GLY A 201 2.58 -3.98 1.77
N THR A 202 3.54 -3.11 1.47
CA THR A 202 4.58 -3.41 0.48
C THR A 202 5.57 -4.48 0.95
N GLY A 203 5.79 -4.65 2.25
CA GLY A 203 6.55 -5.77 2.78
C GLY A 203 5.83 -7.11 2.58
N LEU A 204 4.52 -7.15 2.83
CA LEU A 204 3.69 -8.34 2.55
C LEU A 204 3.73 -8.69 1.05
N GLN A 205 3.53 -7.71 0.17
CA GLN A 205 3.62 -7.93 -1.28
C GLN A 205 4.99 -8.48 -1.71
N GLN A 206 6.07 -7.90 -1.20
CA GLN A 206 7.42 -8.30 -1.56
C GLN A 206 7.72 -9.73 -1.15
N VAL A 207 7.40 -10.11 0.10
CA VAL A 207 7.61 -11.49 0.57
C VAL A 207 6.72 -12.47 -0.22
N ALA A 208 5.46 -12.12 -0.49
CA ALA A 208 4.58 -12.97 -1.30
C ALA A 208 5.15 -13.20 -2.72
N CYS A 209 5.66 -12.15 -3.36
CA CYS A 209 6.31 -12.24 -4.69
C CYS A 209 7.60 -13.07 -4.66
N LEU A 210 8.42 -12.93 -3.61
CA LEU A 210 9.66 -13.70 -3.47
C LEU A 210 9.40 -15.18 -3.21
N LEU A 211 8.37 -15.52 -2.41
CA LEU A 211 7.91 -16.90 -2.22
C LEU A 211 7.44 -17.50 -3.55
N ALA A 212 6.64 -16.76 -4.31
CA ALA A 212 6.20 -17.15 -5.64
C ALA A 212 7.36 -17.40 -6.60
N ALA A 213 8.32 -16.48 -6.66
CA ALA A 213 9.54 -16.63 -7.45
C ALA A 213 10.39 -17.83 -7.00
N GLY A 214 10.35 -18.16 -5.72
CA GLY A 214 10.96 -19.34 -5.13
C GLY A 214 10.19 -20.64 -5.36
N GLY A 215 9.05 -20.64 -6.05
CA GLY A 215 8.24 -21.83 -6.34
C GLY A 215 7.32 -22.26 -5.20
N GLU A 216 7.01 -21.38 -4.26
CA GLU A 216 6.02 -21.60 -3.18
C GLU A 216 4.86 -20.61 -3.32
N GLY A 217 3.78 -20.79 -2.56
CA GLY A 217 2.66 -19.87 -2.55
C GLY A 217 2.21 -19.49 -1.14
N ILE A 218 1.15 -18.70 -1.10
CA ILE A 218 0.54 -18.25 0.16
C ILE A 218 -0.74 -19.05 0.47
N SER A 219 -0.94 -19.40 1.73
CA SER A 219 -2.19 -19.97 2.22
C SER A 219 -3.20 -18.83 2.43
N GLN A 220 -2.79 -17.87 3.24
CA GLN A 220 -3.48 -16.63 3.61
C GLN A 220 -2.43 -15.54 3.89
N ALA A 221 -2.78 -14.29 3.70
CA ALA A 221 -1.93 -13.17 4.11
C ALA A 221 -2.77 -12.01 4.64
N VAL A 222 -2.50 -11.62 5.88
CA VAL A 222 -3.31 -10.65 6.63
C VAL A 222 -2.51 -9.38 6.85
N GLY A 223 -2.88 -8.31 6.14
CA GLY A 223 -2.44 -6.95 6.50
C GLY A 223 -3.19 -6.50 7.75
N VAL A 224 -2.49 -5.98 8.76
CA VAL A 224 -3.12 -5.63 10.05
C VAL A 224 -3.32 -4.13 10.27
N GLY A 225 -2.81 -3.31 9.35
CA GLY A 225 -2.68 -1.85 9.48
C GLY A 225 -1.31 -1.44 9.99
N GLY A 226 -0.74 -0.36 9.46
CA GLY A 226 0.64 0.04 9.74
C GLY A 226 0.94 0.35 11.21
N ARG A 227 -0.08 0.75 11.97
CA ARG A 227 0.04 1.14 13.39
C ARG A 227 -0.32 0.02 14.37
N ASP A 228 -0.76 -1.15 13.90
CA ASP A 228 -1.32 -2.19 14.76
C ASP A 228 -0.37 -2.58 15.88
N MET A 229 0.90 -2.82 15.56
CA MET A 229 1.90 -3.24 16.55
C MET A 229 2.50 -2.08 17.38
N SER A 230 1.95 -0.87 17.27
CA SER A 230 2.34 0.24 18.15
C SER A 230 1.81 0.02 19.58
N ARG A 231 2.42 0.70 20.56
CA ARG A 231 1.93 0.69 21.95
C ARG A 231 0.47 1.14 22.06
N ALA A 232 0.07 2.14 21.26
CA ALA A 232 -1.26 2.73 21.35
C ALA A 232 -2.38 1.78 20.88
N VAL A 233 -2.08 0.91 19.90
CA VAL A 233 -3.06 -0.04 19.34
C VAL A 233 -2.94 -1.43 19.96
N GLY A 234 -1.73 -1.82 20.39
CA GLY A 234 -1.50 -3.00 21.20
C GLY A 234 -1.43 -4.34 20.44
N GLY A 235 -1.15 -4.32 19.14
CA GLY A 235 -0.92 -5.52 18.32
C GLY A 235 -2.12 -6.45 18.19
N THR A 236 -3.33 -5.94 18.48
CA THR A 236 -4.54 -6.75 18.62
C THR A 236 -4.84 -7.56 17.36
N MET A 237 -4.81 -6.91 16.19
CA MET A 237 -5.14 -7.60 14.94
C MET A 237 -4.02 -8.56 14.53
N THR A 238 -2.75 -8.26 14.85
CA THR A 238 -1.63 -9.20 14.69
C THR A 238 -1.87 -10.49 15.46
N LEU A 239 -2.24 -10.40 16.74
CA LEU A 239 -2.49 -11.57 17.57
C LEU A 239 -3.68 -12.40 17.07
N ASP A 240 -4.77 -11.73 16.68
CA ASP A 240 -5.98 -12.38 16.16
C ASP A 240 -5.69 -13.04 14.78
N ALA A 241 -4.87 -12.42 13.94
CA ALA A 241 -4.43 -13.00 12.67
C ALA A 241 -3.57 -14.26 12.89
N LEU A 242 -2.67 -14.23 13.89
CA LEU A 242 -1.85 -15.38 14.24
C LEU A 242 -2.71 -16.56 14.73
N ASP A 243 -3.76 -16.32 15.50
CA ASP A 243 -4.74 -17.36 15.88
C ASP A 243 -5.41 -17.97 14.66
N ALA A 244 -5.91 -17.12 13.74
CA ALA A 244 -6.55 -17.58 12.52
C ALA A 244 -5.62 -18.43 11.65
N LEU A 245 -4.37 -18.02 11.48
CA LEU A 245 -3.35 -18.78 10.76
C LEU A 245 -2.93 -20.05 11.51
N GLY A 246 -2.94 -20.04 12.84
CA GLY A 246 -2.72 -21.21 13.68
C GLY A 246 -3.77 -22.30 13.44
N ALA A 247 -5.03 -21.89 13.38
CA ALA A 247 -6.17 -22.77 13.12
C ALA A 247 -6.29 -23.22 11.65
N ASP A 248 -5.70 -22.47 10.70
CA ASP A 248 -5.74 -22.83 9.29
C ASP A 248 -4.86 -24.05 8.96
N ALA A 249 -5.50 -25.16 8.59
CA ALA A 249 -4.80 -26.40 8.22
C ALA A 249 -3.92 -26.26 6.96
N ALA A 250 -4.22 -25.31 6.07
CA ALA A 250 -3.40 -25.05 4.89
C ALA A 250 -2.12 -24.27 5.20
N THR A 251 -2.04 -23.63 6.37
CA THR A 251 -0.86 -22.89 6.80
C THR A 251 0.10 -23.82 7.54
N GLU A 252 1.26 -24.12 6.95
CA GLU A 252 2.32 -24.93 7.57
C GLU A 252 3.42 -24.08 8.21
N LEU A 253 3.64 -22.84 7.72
CA LEU A 253 4.63 -21.89 8.23
C LEU A 253 4.06 -20.48 8.25
N VAL A 254 4.41 -19.69 9.27
CA VAL A 254 3.98 -18.29 9.40
C VAL A 254 5.13 -17.32 9.17
N VAL A 255 4.91 -16.22 8.48
CA VAL A 255 5.86 -15.10 8.41
C VAL A 255 5.22 -13.84 8.97
N VAL A 256 5.89 -13.19 9.93
CA VAL A 256 5.49 -11.91 10.50
C VAL A 256 6.40 -10.81 9.96
N ILE A 257 5.81 -9.75 9.40
CA ILE A 257 6.53 -8.66 8.73
C ILE A 257 6.12 -7.33 9.34
N GLY A 258 7.09 -6.47 9.65
CA GLY A 258 6.79 -5.13 10.12
C GLY A 258 8.01 -4.33 10.49
N LYS A 259 7.77 -3.22 11.17
CA LYS A 259 8.80 -2.44 11.87
C LYS A 259 8.86 -2.92 13.34
N PRO A 260 10.00 -2.70 14.04
CA PRO A 260 10.14 -3.02 15.46
C PRO A 260 8.97 -2.41 16.25
N PRO A 261 8.18 -3.24 16.93
CA PRO A 261 7.04 -2.76 17.70
C PRO A 261 7.52 -2.28 19.08
N ALA A 262 6.58 -1.90 19.95
CA ALA A 262 6.94 -1.70 21.36
C ALA A 262 7.40 -3.04 21.98
N PRO A 263 8.41 -3.06 22.89
CA PRO A 263 8.99 -4.30 23.40
C PRO A 263 7.98 -5.27 24.02
N GLU A 264 6.94 -4.75 24.67
CA GLU A 264 5.83 -5.54 25.21
C GLU A 264 5.01 -6.26 24.14
N ILE A 265 4.78 -5.62 22.99
CA ILE A 265 4.04 -6.20 21.87
C ILE A 265 4.92 -7.22 21.14
N GLU A 266 6.23 -6.96 21.02
CA GLU A 266 7.17 -7.92 20.46
C GLU A 266 7.15 -9.25 21.24
N ARG A 267 7.20 -9.17 22.58
CA ARG A 267 7.11 -10.36 23.45
C ARG A 267 5.80 -11.10 23.26
N GLN A 268 4.67 -10.40 23.20
CA GLN A 268 3.37 -11.03 22.96
C GLN A 268 3.32 -11.77 21.62
N VAL A 269 3.84 -11.16 20.55
CA VAL A 269 3.91 -11.79 19.23
C VAL A 269 4.82 -13.03 19.27
N GLU A 270 5.99 -12.94 19.90
CA GLU A 270 6.87 -14.10 20.04
C GLU A 270 6.23 -15.26 20.83
N ASP A 271 5.60 -14.95 21.98
CA ASP A 271 4.94 -15.94 22.81
C ASP A 271 3.80 -16.62 22.04
N LYS A 272 3.05 -15.83 21.27
CA LYS A 272 2.02 -16.33 20.36
C LYS A 272 2.60 -17.29 19.33
N LEU A 273 3.66 -16.90 18.62
CA LEU A 273 4.32 -17.72 17.61
C LEU A 273 4.87 -19.03 18.20
N ARG A 274 5.43 -18.99 19.41
CA ARG A 274 5.85 -20.19 20.14
C ARG A 274 4.66 -21.11 20.44
N ALA A 275 3.54 -20.54 20.88
CA ALA A 275 2.33 -21.28 21.21
C ALA A 275 1.62 -21.89 19.98
N LEU A 276 1.76 -21.30 18.79
CA LEU A 276 1.16 -21.84 17.55
C LEU A 276 1.66 -23.24 17.19
N GLY A 277 2.86 -23.62 17.62
CA GLY A 277 3.46 -24.90 17.28
C GLY A 277 3.86 -25.05 15.80
N LYS A 278 3.67 -24.03 14.97
CA LYS A 278 4.12 -23.98 13.57
C LYS A 278 5.47 -23.28 13.46
N PRO A 279 6.35 -23.66 12.52
CA PRO A 279 7.51 -22.86 12.14
C PRO A 279 7.10 -21.42 11.81
N ALA A 280 7.95 -20.46 12.20
CA ALA A 280 7.72 -19.06 11.99
C ALA A 280 9.00 -18.32 11.61
N VAL A 281 8.86 -17.32 10.74
CA VAL A 281 9.91 -16.36 10.39
C VAL A 281 9.43 -14.96 10.76
N VAL A 282 10.29 -14.15 11.38
CA VAL A 282 9.98 -12.82 11.89
C VAL A 282 10.96 -11.83 11.26
N ALA A 283 10.42 -10.93 10.43
CA ALA A 283 11.14 -9.86 9.74
C ALA A 283 10.67 -8.50 10.28
N LEU A 284 11.21 -8.11 11.44
CA LEU A 284 11.01 -6.80 12.03
C LEU A 284 12.17 -5.90 11.62
N LEU A 285 11.98 -5.12 10.55
CA LEU A 285 13.05 -4.45 9.84
C LEU A 285 13.78 -3.42 10.73
N GLY A 286 15.09 -3.57 10.87
CA GLY A 286 15.89 -2.72 11.76
C GLY A 286 15.78 -3.07 13.25
N GLY A 287 15.15 -4.19 13.59
CA GLY A 287 15.24 -4.83 14.90
C GLY A 287 16.50 -5.68 15.04
N GLU A 288 16.84 -6.05 16.27
CA GLU A 288 17.99 -6.92 16.53
C GLU A 288 17.72 -8.35 16.06
N VAL A 289 18.61 -8.85 15.19
CA VAL A 289 18.66 -10.27 14.84
C VAL A 289 19.64 -10.92 15.80
N GLY A 290 19.13 -11.51 16.89
CA GLY A 290 19.95 -12.32 17.78
C GLY A 290 20.60 -13.51 17.05
N VAL A 291 21.58 -14.17 17.68
CA VAL A 291 22.13 -15.43 17.16
C VAL A 291 20.98 -16.42 17.04
N ALA A 292 20.64 -16.83 15.81
CA ALA A 292 19.53 -17.74 15.55
C ALA A 292 19.68 -18.96 16.47
N PRO A 293 18.70 -19.25 17.34
CA PRO A 293 18.83 -20.40 18.22
C PRO A 293 18.96 -21.64 17.35
N ARG A 294 19.93 -22.50 17.67
CA ARG A 294 20.15 -23.79 16.99
C ARG A 294 18.90 -24.67 17.06
N GLU A 295 18.04 -24.42 18.05
CA GLU A 295 16.77 -25.09 18.28
C GLU A 295 15.67 -24.04 18.52
N GLY A 296 14.66 -24.03 17.65
CA GLY A 296 13.52 -23.13 17.78
C GLY A 296 12.69 -23.10 16.50
N LYS A 297 11.36 -23.11 16.64
CA LYS A 297 10.44 -22.96 15.50
C LYS A 297 10.37 -21.52 14.98
N VAL A 298 10.81 -20.52 15.76
CA VAL A 298 10.74 -19.10 15.40
C VAL A 298 12.13 -18.59 15.03
N ARG A 299 12.26 -18.02 13.83
CA ARG A 299 13.50 -17.47 13.29
C ARG A 299 13.37 -15.98 13.03
N ARG A 300 14.33 -15.18 13.49
CA ARG A 300 14.44 -13.76 13.15
C ARG A 300 15.34 -13.55 11.93
N VAL A 301 14.98 -12.58 11.11
CA VAL A 301 15.74 -12.14 9.93
C VAL A 301 15.71 -10.61 9.83
N SER A 302 16.69 -10.02 9.14
CA SER A 302 16.83 -8.57 9.01
C SER A 302 16.23 -8.01 7.72
N THR A 303 15.96 -8.85 6.72
CA THR A 303 15.46 -8.41 5.41
C THR A 303 14.24 -9.19 4.94
N LEU A 304 13.44 -8.60 4.05
CA LEU A 304 12.30 -9.23 3.38
C LEU A 304 12.77 -10.38 2.49
N GLU A 305 13.94 -10.25 1.85
CA GLU A 305 14.54 -11.33 1.05
C GLU A 305 14.92 -12.52 1.92
N ASP A 306 15.58 -12.27 3.05
CA ASP A 306 15.89 -13.30 4.04
C ASP A 306 14.63 -13.94 4.62
N ALA A 307 13.54 -13.18 4.77
CA ALA A 307 12.27 -13.72 5.25
C ALA A 307 11.71 -14.80 4.33
N ALA A 308 11.66 -14.51 3.03
CA ALA A 308 11.23 -15.46 2.02
C ALA A 308 12.21 -16.65 1.92
N ALA A 309 13.52 -16.39 1.87
CA ALA A 309 14.53 -17.43 1.78
C ALA A 309 14.51 -18.38 2.99
N ALA A 310 14.39 -17.84 4.20
CA ALA A 310 14.31 -18.62 5.43
C ALA A 310 13.03 -19.46 5.47
N ALA A 311 11.89 -18.91 5.04
CA ALA A 311 10.63 -19.64 4.95
C ALA A 311 10.73 -20.81 3.95
N LEU A 312 11.28 -20.58 2.76
CA LEU A 312 11.50 -21.61 1.74
C LEU A 312 12.40 -22.73 2.25
N SER A 313 13.54 -22.39 2.87
CA SER A 313 14.44 -23.40 3.43
C SER A 313 13.80 -24.17 4.57
N ALA A 314 13.01 -23.52 5.44
CA ALA A 314 12.29 -24.21 6.51
C ALA A 314 11.29 -25.24 5.96
N LEU A 315 10.51 -24.87 4.92
CA LEU A 315 9.58 -25.80 4.26
C LEU A 315 10.29 -26.95 3.53
N ARG A 316 11.48 -26.69 2.99
CA ARG A 316 12.33 -27.70 2.31
C ARG A 316 13.18 -28.53 3.26
N ARG A 317 13.19 -28.21 4.56
CA ARG A 317 14.09 -28.81 5.56
C ARG A 317 15.56 -28.63 5.22
N GLU A 318 15.89 -27.48 4.65
CA GLU A 318 17.24 -27.06 4.29
C GLU A 318 17.82 -26.11 5.36
N THR A 319 19.13 -26.11 5.48
CA THR A 319 19.83 -25.11 6.30
C THR A 319 19.85 -23.77 5.59
N TRP A 320 19.14 -22.79 6.14
CA TRP A 320 19.28 -21.40 5.71
C TRP A 320 20.39 -20.68 6.47
N THR A 321 21.13 -19.86 5.74
CA THR A 321 22.15 -18.94 6.26
C THR A 321 21.89 -17.55 5.67
N THR A 322 22.14 -16.50 6.47
CA THR A 322 22.10 -15.12 5.96
C THR A 322 23.17 -14.93 4.89
N ARG A 323 22.84 -14.18 3.83
CA ARG A 323 23.76 -13.86 2.74
C ARG A 323 23.60 -12.39 2.36
N PRO A 324 24.71 -11.67 2.07
CA PRO A 324 24.63 -10.27 1.65
C PRO A 324 23.91 -10.08 0.30
N PHE A 325 23.98 -11.09 -0.58
CA PHE A 325 23.36 -11.08 -1.91
C PHE A 325 22.82 -12.47 -2.24
N SER A 326 21.68 -12.53 -2.93
CA SER A 326 21.09 -13.78 -3.44
C SER A 326 21.78 -14.34 -4.69
N GLY A 327 22.51 -13.51 -5.43
CA GLY A 327 23.27 -13.93 -6.61
C GLY A 327 24.62 -14.56 -6.26
N ASP A 328 25.16 -15.35 -7.19
CA ASP A 328 26.54 -15.83 -7.06
C ASP A 328 27.54 -14.67 -7.09
N GLY A 329 28.66 -14.82 -6.39
CA GLY A 329 29.64 -13.73 -6.25
C GLY A 329 30.30 -13.29 -7.56
N VAL A 330 30.35 -14.16 -8.58
CA VAL A 330 30.91 -13.82 -9.89
C VAL A 330 29.92 -12.92 -10.64
N ALA A 331 28.64 -13.29 -10.67
CA ALA A 331 27.57 -12.49 -11.28
C ALA A 331 27.43 -11.13 -10.59
N ILE A 332 27.50 -11.07 -9.26
CA ILE A 332 27.48 -9.80 -8.52
C ILE A 332 28.66 -8.91 -8.91
N ARG A 333 29.90 -9.45 -8.90
CA ARG A 333 31.08 -8.67 -9.31
C ARG A 333 31.00 -8.17 -10.75
N ARG A 334 30.46 -8.99 -11.66
CA ARG A 334 30.22 -8.59 -13.06
C ARG A 334 29.26 -7.40 -13.13
N ARG A 335 28.10 -7.46 -12.47
CA ARG A 335 27.12 -6.36 -12.44
C ARG A 335 27.71 -5.08 -11.87
N ILE A 336 28.53 -5.19 -10.82
CA ILE A 336 29.24 -4.05 -10.24
C ILE A 336 30.21 -3.44 -11.27
N GLY A 337 30.97 -4.27 -12.00
CA GLY A 337 31.88 -3.80 -13.05
C GLY A 337 31.14 -3.09 -14.18
N GLU A 338 30.03 -3.65 -14.65
CA GLU A 338 29.17 -3.07 -15.69
C GLU A 338 28.57 -1.72 -15.24
N ALA A 339 28.05 -1.64 -14.01
CA ALA A 339 27.53 -0.40 -13.47
C ALA A 339 28.64 0.66 -13.35
N ARG A 340 29.82 0.30 -12.82
CA ARG A 340 30.97 1.22 -12.68
C ARG A 340 31.44 1.79 -14.01
N ALA A 341 31.39 1.02 -15.10
CA ALA A 341 31.78 1.50 -16.43
C ALA A 341 30.87 2.61 -16.97
N THR A 342 29.65 2.73 -16.46
CA THR A 342 28.68 3.76 -16.87
C THR A 342 28.73 5.04 -16.00
N LEU A 343 29.49 5.01 -14.90
CA LEU A 343 29.55 6.12 -13.94
C LEU A 343 30.70 7.08 -14.24
N THR A 344 30.42 8.37 -14.12
CA THR A 344 31.41 9.45 -14.18
C THR A 344 31.97 9.77 -12.78
N PRO A 345 33.17 10.37 -12.67
CA PRO A 345 33.77 10.70 -11.36
C PRO A 345 32.94 11.65 -10.46
N GLY A 346 31.97 12.38 -11.04
CA GLY A 346 31.05 13.27 -10.32
C GLY A 346 29.85 12.56 -9.70
N GLN A 347 29.51 11.35 -10.15
CA GLN A 347 28.38 10.57 -9.64
C GLN A 347 28.77 9.84 -8.36
N ARG A 348 28.59 10.51 -7.22
CA ARG A 348 29.03 10.03 -5.89
C ARG A 348 27.87 9.75 -4.93
N THR A 349 26.64 10.03 -5.32
CA THR A 349 25.45 9.91 -4.47
C THR A 349 24.54 8.78 -4.95
N VAL A 350 23.69 8.31 -4.04
CA VAL A 350 22.66 7.30 -4.32
C VAL A 350 21.32 7.94 -4.00
N HIS A 351 20.38 7.88 -4.95
CA HIS A 351 19.04 8.43 -4.81
C HIS A 351 18.01 7.30 -4.96
N GLY A 352 17.44 6.85 -3.84
CA GLY A 352 16.35 5.88 -3.81
C GLY A 352 15.01 6.58 -3.81
N LEU A 353 14.28 6.53 -4.94
CA LEU A 353 12.95 7.12 -5.07
C LEU A 353 11.90 6.00 -5.07
N TYR A 354 11.31 5.74 -3.90
CA TYR A 354 10.41 4.61 -3.67
C TYR A 354 8.95 5.06 -3.64
N ALA A 355 8.06 4.14 -4.01
CA ALA A 355 6.61 4.30 -3.87
C ALA A 355 6.03 3.42 -2.73
N GLY A 356 6.90 2.74 -1.98
CA GLY A 356 6.52 1.75 -0.98
C GLY A 356 7.37 1.90 0.26
N GLY A 357 6.75 2.36 1.36
CA GLY A 357 7.49 2.74 2.55
C GLY A 357 8.30 1.64 3.22
N THR A 358 7.89 0.38 3.14
CA THR A 358 8.68 -0.71 3.72
C THR A 358 9.91 -1.03 2.88
N LEU A 359 9.79 -1.01 1.56
CA LEU A 359 10.92 -1.19 0.64
C LEU A 359 11.92 -0.04 0.80
N ALA A 360 11.41 1.18 0.88
CA ALA A 360 12.22 2.37 1.14
C ALA A 360 12.95 2.28 2.49
N TYR A 361 12.24 1.85 3.53
CA TYR A 361 12.80 1.70 4.88
C TYR A 361 13.90 0.63 4.94
N GLU A 362 13.68 -0.55 4.34
CA GLU A 362 14.70 -1.59 4.21
C GLU A 362 15.92 -1.08 3.43
N ALA A 363 15.70 -0.39 2.31
CA ALA A 363 16.77 0.18 1.51
C ALA A 363 17.60 1.20 2.30
N THR A 364 16.97 2.05 3.13
CA THR A 364 17.69 2.95 4.05
C THR A 364 18.59 2.17 4.99
N LEU A 365 18.08 1.12 5.66
CA LEU A 365 18.88 0.32 6.60
C LEU A 365 20.08 -0.36 5.92
N LEU A 366 19.86 -0.92 4.73
CA LEU A 366 20.91 -1.58 3.96
C LEU A 366 21.98 -0.57 3.52
N LEU A 367 21.57 0.58 2.98
CA LEU A 367 22.48 1.62 2.52
C LEU A 367 23.24 2.26 3.69
N GLU A 368 22.60 2.47 4.84
CA GLU A 368 23.26 3.00 6.04
C GLU A 368 24.42 2.10 6.50
N SER A 369 24.21 0.78 6.43
CA SER A 369 25.24 -0.20 6.79
C SER A 369 26.45 -0.20 5.85
N LEU A 370 26.27 0.24 4.60
CA LEU A 370 27.29 0.19 3.55
C LEU A 370 27.97 1.54 3.29
N LEU A 371 27.21 2.63 3.38
CA LEU A 371 27.60 3.96 2.91
C LEU A 371 27.61 5.03 4.01
N GLY A 372 27.19 4.68 5.24
CA GLY A 372 26.98 5.64 6.32
C GLY A 372 25.64 6.38 6.21
N PRO A 373 25.45 7.52 6.89
CA PRO A 373 24.15 8.19 7.02
C PRO A 373 23.43 8.43 5.68
N VAL A 374 22.12 8.15 5.65
CA VAL A 374 21.25 8.32 4.46
C VAL A 374 20.11 9.29 4.78
N SER A 375 20.01 10.38 4.00
CA SER A 375 18.94 11.36 4.13
C SER A 375 17.60 10.84 3.64
N GLY A 376 16.49 11.23 4.28
CA GLY A 376 15.17 10.76 3.87
C GLY A 376 14.02 11.26 4.75
N ASN A 377 12.80 10.88 4.38
CA ASN A 377 11.58 11.20 5.12
C ASN A 377 11.11 10.08 6.07
N LEU A 378 11.81 8.95 6.08
CA LEU A 378 11.46 7.79 6.91
C LEU A 378 12.14 7.78 8.27
N ARG A 379 13.27 8.49 8.41
CA ARG A 379 14.09 8.51 9.62
C ARG A 379 14.63 9.93 9.89
N PRO A 380 14.46 10.47 11.10
CA PRO A 380 14.81 11.86 11.42
C PRO A 380 16.31 12.15 11.56
N HIS A 381 17.20 11.14 11.50
CA HIS A 381 18.61 11.28 11.94
C HIS A 381 19.67 10.91 10.90
N GLY A 382 19.28 10.54 9.68
CA GLY A 382 20.25 10.38 8.60
C GLY A 382 20.47 11.71 7.91
N VAL A 383 21.57 12.41 8.18
CA VAL A 383 21.99 13.56 7.35
C VAL A 383 23.26 13.13 6.64
N GLY A 384 23.11 12.75 5.38
CA GLY A 384 24.22 12.32 4.53
C GLY A 384 23.99 12.68 3.06
N ILE A 385 25.00 12.43 2.23
CA ILE A 385 24.98 12.76 0.81
C ILE A 385 24.10 11.81 -0.02
N HIS A 386 23.80 10.63 0.52
CA HIS A 386 22.86 9.67 -0.08
C HIS A 386 21.44 9.99 0.39
N ARG A 387 20.45 9.68 -0.44
CA ARG A 387 19.05 10.01 -0.17
C ARG A 387 18.12 8.85 -0.51
N VAL A 388 17.19 8.53 0.38
CA VAL A 388 16.07 7.61 0.15
C VAL A 388 14.77 8.31 0.52
N ILE A 389 13.83 8.38 -0.40
CA ILE A 389 12.53 9.03 -0.23
C ILE A 389 11.42 8.03 -0.50
N ASP A 390 10.50 7.93 0.44
CA ASP A 390 9.23 7.26 0.25
C ASP A 390 8.17 8.28 -0.18
N PHE A 391 7.83 8.26 -1.47
CA PHE A 391 6.74 9.08 -2.01
C PHE A 391 5.35 8.56 -1.59
N GLY A 392 5.27 7.37 -0.98
CA GLY A 392 4.03 6.81 -0.45
C GLY A 392 3.59 7.45 0.87
N ALA A 393 4.48 8.18 1.55
CA ALA A 393 4.18 8.83 2.82
C ALA A 393 3.10 9.92 2.67
N ASP A 394 2.34 10.14 3.74
CA ASP A 394 1.19 11.06 3.79
C ASP A 394 1.50 12.47 3.29
N GLU A 395 2.70 12.96 3.59
CA GLU A 395 3.20 14.27 3.15
C GLU A 395 3.23 14.43 1.62
N PHE A 396 3.32 13.33 0.86
CA PHE A 396 3.29 13.31 -0.60
C PHE A 396 1.95 12.88 -1.18
N THR A 397 1.09 12.25 -0.38
CA THR A 397 -0.18 11.66 -0.84
C THR A 397 -1.42 12.44 -0.38
N LEU A 398 -1.29 13.45 0.48
CA LEU A 398 -2.40 14.31 0.89
C LEU A 398 -3.01 15.04 -0.32
N GLY A 399 -4.27 14.73 -0.65
CA GLY A 399 -4.96 15.30 -1.81
C GLY A 399 -4.44 14.78 -3.16
N ARG A 400 -3.59 13.75 -3.17
CA ARG A 400 -3.03 13.13 -4.38
C ARG A 400 -3.31 11.63 -4.37
N ALA A 401 -3.24 11.00 -5.53
CA ALA A 401 -3.24 9.55 -5.58
C ALA A 401 -1.89 9.02 -5.06
N HIS A 402 -1.93 7.88 -4.36
CA HIS A 402 -0.71 7.20 -3.92
C HIS A 402 0.19 6.87 -5.13
N PRO A 403 1.52 6.98 -5.03
CA PRO A 403 2.45 6.81 -6.17
C PRO A 403 2.49 5.40 -6.79
N MET A 404 1.91 4.41 -6.11
CA MET A 404 1.67 3.08 -6.70
C MET A 404 0.57 3.08 -7.76
N ILE A 405 -0.36 4.06 -7.70
CA ILE A 405 -1.42 4.25 -8.70
C ILE A 405 -0.99 5.31 -9.71
N ASP A 406 -0.49 6.45 -9.22
CA ASP A 406 -0.08 7.58 -10.06
C ASP A 406 1.41 7.91 -9.85
N PRO A 407 2.30 7.49 -10.77
CA PRO A 407 3.74 7.68 -10.60
C PRO A 407 4.21 9.11 -10.90
N THR A 408 3.34 10.08 -11.23
CA THR A 408 3.73 11.41 -11.71
C THR A 408 4.76 12.10 -10.82
N SER A 409 4.50 12.24 -9.51
CA SER A 409 5.44 12.92 -8.60
C SER A 409 6.80 12.22 -8.52
N ARG A 410 6.83 10.89 -8.67
CA ARG A 410 8.08 10.12 -8.71
C ARG A 410 8.82 10.33 -10.02
N ILE A 411 8.12 10.39 -11.15
CA ILE A 411 8.70 10.63 -12.48
C ILE A 411 9.30 12.05 -12.55
N GLU A 412 8.59 13.04 -12.03
CA GLU A 412 9.09 14.42 -11.94
C GLU A 412 10.39 14.49 -11.10
N ALA A 413 10.43 13.78 -9.97
CA ALA A 413 11.63 13.69 -9.16
C ALA A 413 12.79 12.98 -9.88
N ILE A 414 12.52 11.95 -10.70
CA ILE A 414 13.53 11.29 -11.53
C ILE A 414 14.09 12.27 -12.59
N ALA A 415 13.22 13.05 -13.23
CA ALA A 415 13.64 14.01 -14.26
C ALA A 415 14.44 15.20 -13.72
N ALA A 416 14.35 15.47 -12.41
CA ALA A 416 15.08 16.55 -11.74
C ALA A 416 16.48 16.15 -11.23
N LEU A 417 16.87 14.87 -11.34
CA LEU A 417 18.21 14.36 -11.05
C LEU A 417 19.10 14.43 -12.29
#